data_AF-A0A822Y400-F1
#
_entry.id   AF-A0A822Y400-F1
#
_cell.length_a   1.000
_cell.length_b   1.000
_cell.length_c   1.000
_cell.angle_alpha   90.00
_cell.angle_beta   90.00
_cell.angle_gamma   90.00
#
_symmetry.space_group_name_H-M   'P 1'
#
loop_
_entity.id
_entity.type
_entity.pdbx_description
1 polymer ?
#
loop_
_entity_poly.entity_id
_entity_poly.type
_entity_poly.pdbx_seq_one_letter_code
_entity_poly.pdbx_strand_id
1 'polypeptide(L)'
;MKHSAELGHAAKNDLDIIVRLLEPIKEQFPTLSYADFYQLAGVVAVEITGGPEIPFHPGREDKPEPPPEGRLPDATKGSDHLRQVFTVQMGLSDKDIVALSGGHTLGRCHKEHSGFVGAWASNPLIFDNTYFKELLSGEKEGLIQLPSDKALLSDPAFRSFVEKYAADEDAFFADYTESHLKLSELGFADASIDTSRSIYFMIFFKKIKKQENSLADDSLA
;
A
#
# COMPACT_ATOMS: atom_id res chain seq x y z
N MET A 1 10.48 3.69 9.27
CA MET A 1 9.69 4.94 9.34
C MET A 1 9.62 5.58 10.73
N LYS A 2 10.08 4.94 11.81
CA LYS A 2 10.15 5.58 13.14
C LYS A 2 11.26 6.64 13.25
N HIS A 3 12.36 6.44 12.51
CA HIS A 3 13.53 7.29 12.59
C HIS A 3 13.34 8.59 11.82
N SER A 4 13.65 9.72 12.45
CA SER A 4 13.55 11.06 11.83
C SER A 4 14.40 11.19 10.56
N ALA A 5 15.55 10.51 10.51
CA ALA A 5 16.39 10.48 9.32
C ALA A 5 15.65 9.90 8.09
N GLU A 6 14.87 8.82 8.28
CA GLU A 6 14.08 8.23 7.20
C GLU A 6 12.86 9.08 6.83
N LEU A 7 12.20 9.68 7.82
CA LEU A 7 11.08 10.60 7.59
C LEU A 7 11.51 11.88 6.86
N GLY A 8 12.79 12.27 6.99
CA GLY A 8 13.37 13.39 6.28
C GLY A 8 13.69 13.12 4.80
N HIS A 9 13.52 11.89 4.31
CA HIS A 9 13.70 11.59 2.89
C HIS A 9 12.64 12.31 2.03
N ALA A 10 13.03 12.84 0.88
CA ALA A 10 12.16 13.63 0.00
C ALA A 10 10.92 12.83 -0.46
N ALA A 11 11.08 11.54 -0.73
CA ALA A 11 9.98 10.66 -1.12
C ALA A 11 9.02 10.29 0.03
N LYS A 12 9.29 10.74 1.26
CA LYS A 12 8.50 10.47 2.47
C LYS A 12 7.94 11.74 3.10
N ASN A 13 7.97 12.86 2.36
CA ASN A 13 7.45 14.13 2.82
C ASN A 13 6.02 13.93 3.36
N ASP A 14 5.78 14.44 4.57
CA ASP A 14 4.50 14.41 5.29
C ASP A 14 4.00 13.03 5.78
N LEU A 15 4.79 11.96 5.64
CA LEU A 15 4.49 10.69 6.33
C LEU A 15 4.61 10.81 7.86
N ASP A 16 5.24 11.87 8.38
CA ASP A 16 5.24 12.19 9.80
C ASP A 16 3.83 12.49 10.33
N ILE A 17 2.92 13.02 9.50
CA ILE A 17 1.50 13.18 9.85
C ILE A 17 0.89 11.80 10.16
N ILE A 18 1.11 10.82 9.29
CA ILE A 18 0.57 9.46 9.46
C ILE A 18 1.19 8.79 10.68
N VAL A 19 2.52 8.93 10.88
CA VAL A 19 3.18 8.40 12.08
C VAL A 19 2.55 8.99 13.34
N ARG A 20 2.35 10.31 13.40
CA ARG A 20 1.69 10.97 14.55
C ARG A 20 0.26 10.50 14.78
N LEU A 21 -0.50 10.24 13.71
CA LEU A 21 -1.88 9.74 13.82
C LEU A 21 -1.93 8.31 14.36
N LEU A 22 -0.96 7.47 13.99
CA LEU A 22 -0.91 6.07 14.41
C LEU A 22 -0.24 5.88 15.79
N GLU A 23 0.55 6.84 16.27
CA GLU A 23 1.31 6.71 17.51
C GLU A 23 0.43 6.43 18.76
N PRO A 24 -0.72 7.11 18.98
CA PRO A 24 -1.59 6.81 20.12
C PRO A 24 -2.18 5.39 20.09
N ILE A 25 -2.33 4.81 18.90
CA ILE A 25 -2.74 3.40 18.75
C ILE A 25 -1.55 2.49 19.07
N LYS A 26 -0.36 2.81 18.57
CA LYS A 26 0.87 2.06 18.84
C LYS A 26 1.21 1.99 20.33
N GLU A 27 0.99 3.07 21.08
CA GLU A 27 1.22 3.16 22.53
C GLU A 27 0.36 2.17 23.33
N GLN A 28 -0.83 1.82 22.83
CA GLN A 28 -1.70 0.82 23.45
C GLN A 28 -1.17 -0.62 23.28
N PHE A 29 -0.23 -0.83 22.35
CA PHE A 29 0.35 -2.14 22.02
C PHE A 29 1.89 -2.10 22.08
N PRO A 30 2.49 -1.94 23.28
CA PRO A 30 3.94 -1.75 23.42
C PRO A 30 4.76 -2.98 23.02
N THR A 31 4.17 -4.18 23.06
CA THR A 31 4.83 -5.44 22.67
C THR A 31 4.87 -5.67 21.16
N LEU A 32 4.05 -4.95 20.39
CA LEU A 32 4.07 -5.01 18.93
C LEU A 32 5.24 -4.17 18.42
N SER A 33 6.05 -4.70 17.51
CA SER A 33 7.10 -3.91 16.86
C SER A 33 6.48 -2.84 15.96
N TYR A 34 7.20 -1.74 15.71
CA TYR A 34 6.75 -0.76 14.70
C TYR A 34 6.70 -1.38 13.31
N ALA A 35 7.62 -2.31 13.01
CA ALA A 35 7.65 -3.02 11.74
C ALA A 35 6.35 -3.80 11.48
N ASP A 36 5.88 -4.59 12.45
CA ASP A 36 4.60 -5.31 12.32
C ASP A 36 3.42 -4.36 12.34
N PHE A 37 3.44 -3.34 13.21
CA PHE A 37 2.35 -2.38 13.34
C PHE A 37 2.08 -1.60 12.04
N TYR A 38 3.11 -1.13 11.33
CA TYR A 38 2.91 -0.41 10.07
C TYR A 38 2.45 -1.31 8.93
N GLN A 39 2.98 -2.53 8.83
CA GLN A 39 2.52 -3.49 7.82
C GLN A 39 1.05 -3.86 8.02
N LEU A 40 0.68 -4.03 9.27
CA LEU A 40 -0.69 -4.30 9.67
C LEU A 40 -1.64 -3.14 9.39
N ALA A 41 -1.22 -1.90 9.70
CA ALA A 41 -2.01 -0.73 9.38
C ALA A 41 -2.32 -0.65 7.87
N GLY A 42 -1.35 -1.02 7.01
CA GLY A 42 -1.56 -1.13 5.57
C GLY A 42 -2.59 -2.19 5.18
N VAL A 43 -2.48 -3.41 5.72
CA VAL A 43 -3.46 -4.50 5.51
C VAL A 43 -4.87 -4.07 5.92
N VAL A 44 -5.00 -3.44 7.09
CA VAL A 44 -6.28 -2.94 7.61
C VAL A 44 -6.85 -1.87 6.69
N ALA A 45 -6.02 -0.92 6.22
CA ALA A 45 -6.45 0.14 5.32
C ALA A 45 -7.08 -0.42 4.03
N VAL A 46 -6.48 -1.46 3.44
CA VAL A 46 -7.05 -2.16 2.28
C VAL A 46 -8.39 -2.82 2.63
N GLU A 47 -8.47 -3.54 3.75
CA GLU A 47 -9.71 -4.22 4.16
C GLU A 47 -10.86 -3.23 4.42
N ILE A 48 -10.62 -2.13 5.16
CA ILE A 48 -11.68 -1.18 5.52
C ILE A 48 -12.21 -0.37 4.32
N THR A 49 -11.43 -0.27 3.26
CA THR A 49 -11.80 0.42 2.02
C THR A 49 -12.51 -0.51 1.02
N GLY A 50 -12.76 -1.77 1.39
CA GLY A 50 -13.47 -2.74 0.55
C GLY A 50 -12.57 -3.61 -0.32
N GLY A 51 -11.25 -3.52 -0.14
CA GLY A 51 -10.28 -4.32 -0.87
C GLY A 51 -10.19 -5.76 -0.36
N PRO A 52 -9.30 -6.58 -0.96
CA PRO A 52 -9.19 -7.99 -0.62
C PRO A 52 -8.57 -8.20 0.77
N GLU A 53 -8.87 -9.36 1.38
CA GLU A 53 -8.20 -9.79 2.60
C GLU A 53 -6.74 -10.17 2.27
N ILE A 54 -5.78 -9.50 2.92
CA ILE A 54 -4.36 -9.76 2.77
C ILE A 54 -3.87 -10.51 4.01
N PRO A 55 -3.29 -11.72 3.86
CA PRO A 55 -2.70 -12.43 4.98
C PRO A 55 -1.62 -11.60 5.67
N PHE A 56 -1.61 -11.62 7.00
CA PHE A 56 -0.60 -10.95 7.81
C PHE A 56 0.14 -11.96 8.69
N HIS A 57 1.47 -11.94 8.63
CA HIS A 57 2.35 -12.75 9.47
C HIS A 57 3.15 -11.84 10.41
N PRO A 58 2.91 -11.87 11.74
CA PRO A 58 3.70 -11.13 12.70
C PRO A 58 5.08 -11.77 12.91
N GLY A 59 6.01 -10.99 13.44
CA GLY A 59 7.35 -11.42 13.82
C GLY A 59 8.45 -10.49 13.35
N ARG A 60 8.14 -9.39 12.66
CA ARG A 60 9.16 -8.45 12.22
C ARG A 60 9.79 -7.76 13.43
N GLU A 61 11.12 -7.72 13.45
CA GLU A 61 11.87 -6.99 14.46
C GLU A 61 12.15 -5.56 14.00
N ASP A 62 12.09 -4.60 14.93
CA ASP A 62 12.49 -3.23 14.66
C ASP A 62 14.01 -3.17 14.42
N LYS A 63 14.42 -2.60 13.29
CA LYS A 63 15.84 -2.37 12.98
C LYS A 63 16.31 -1.04 13.59
N PRO A 64 17.55 -1.00 14.13
CA PRO A 64 18.07 0.19 14.80
C PRO A 64 18.35 1.34 13.83
N GLU A 65 18.73 1.02 12.59
CA GLU A 65 19.13 2.01 11.59
C GLU A 65 18.16 2.03 10.40
N PRO A 66 17.83 3.22 9.87
CA PRO A 66 17.03 3.34 8.66
C PRO A 66 17.85 3.02 7.39
N PRO A 67 17.19 2.67 6.28
CA PRO A 67 17.87 2.53 4.99
C PRO A 67 18.36 3.90 4.46
N PRO A 68 19.35 3.93 3.56
CA PRO A 68 19.70 5.16 2.84
C PRO A 68 18.55 5.63 1.94
N GLU A 69 18.52 6.93 1.65
CA GLU A 69 17.58 7.57 0.73
C GLU A 69 17.74 7.08 -0.72
N GLY A 70 16.71 7.30 -1.56
CA GLY A 70 16.79 7.10 -3.01
C GLY A 70 16.38 5.71 -3.49
N ARG A 71 15.78 4.88 -2.62
CA ARG A 71 15.30 3.52 -2.96
C ARG A 71 13.83 3.46 -3.41
N LEU A 72 13.08 4.54 -3.24
CA LEU A 72 11.67 4.61 -3.67
C LEU A 72 11.56 5.05 -5.14
N PRO A 73 10.51 4.62 -5.86
CA PRO A 73 10.33 4.96 -7.26
C PRO A 73 10.09 6.47 -7.47
N ASP A 74 10.44 6.96 -8.66
CA ASP A 74 10.26 8.35 -9.07
C ASP A 74 9.07 8.41 -10.02
N ALA A 75 8.06 9.19 -9.63
CA ALA A 75 6.81 9.33 -10.36
C ALA A 75 6.97 9.83 -11.80
N THR A 76 8.08 10.50 -12.12
CA THR A 76 8.37 11.08 -13.44
C THR A 76 9.01 10.11 -14.43
N LYS A 77 9.42 8.92 -13.98
CA LYS A 77 10.16 7.94 -14.80
C LYS A 77 9.25 6.83 -15.36
N GLY A 78 9.75 6.15 -16.40
CA GLY A 78 9.03 5.12 -17.14
C GLY A 78 9.28 3.67 -16.68
N SER A 79 8.91 2.72 -17.53
CA SER A 79 8.89 1.27 -17.24
C SER A 79 10.26 0.69 -16.85
N ASP A 80 11.35 1.14 -17.48
CA ASP A 80 12.70 0.71 -17.12
C ASP A 80 13.06 1.05 -15.68
N HIS A 81 12.64 2.23 -15.21
CA HIS A 81 12.83 2.64 -13.81
C HIS A 81 11.98 1.80 -12.87
N LEU A 82 10.74 1.51 -13.25
CA LEU A 82 9.86 0.63 -12.47
C LEU A 82 10.50 -0.76 -12.31
N ARG A 83 10.98 -1.40 -13.38
CA ARG A 83 11.68 -2.69 -13.28
C ARG A 83 12.99 -2.59 -12.50
N GLN A 84 13.74 -1.50 -12.64
CA GLN A 84 14.97 -1.29 -11.87
C GLN A 84 14.70 -1.22 -10.36
N VAL A 85 13.58 -0.64 -9.93
CA VAL A 85 13.21 -0.58 -8.51
C VAL A 85 12.57 -1.90 -8.07
N PHE A 86 11.45 -2.27 -8.66
CA PHE A 86 10.64 -3.37 -8.17
C PHE A 86 11.25 -4.74 -8.52
N THR A 87 11.76 -4.94 -9.73
CA THR A 87 12.32 -6.24 -10.12
C THR A 87 13.75 -6.41 -9.61
N VAL A 88 14.63 -5.44 -9.91
CA VAL A 88 16.06 -5.62 -9.58
C VAL A 88 16.34 -5.44 -8.09
N GLN A 89 15.72 -4.46 -7.42
CA GLN A 89 16.00 -4.21 -5.99
C GLN A 89 15.06 -4.99 -5.06
N MET A 90 13.80 -5.20 -5.44
CA MET A 90 12.81 -5.84 -4.58
C MET A 90 12.46 -7.29 -4.99
N GLY A 91 12.91 -7.76 -6.16
CA GLY A 91 12.63 -9.12 -6.62
C GLY A 91 11.18 -9.34 -7.07
N LEU A 92 10.44 -8.28 -7.36
CA LEU A 92 9.03 -8.31 -7.77
C LEU A 92 8.89 -8.37 -9.29
N SER A 93 7.95 -9.18 -9.78
CA SER A 93 7.68 -9.39 -11.20
C SER A 93 6.90 -8.23 -11.83
N ASP A 94 6.82 -8.21 -13.17
CA ASP A 94 5.99 -7.26 -13.92
C ASP A 94 4.52 -7.27 -13.47
N LYS A 95 3.99 -8.46 -13.15
CA LYS A 95 2.65 -8.64 -12.59
C LYS A 95 2.51 -7.88 -11.26
N ASP A 96 3.49 -8.06 -10.38
CA ASP A 96 3.49 -7.45 -9.04
C ASP A 96 3.56 -5.92 -9.14
N ILE A 97 4.34 -5.38 -10.08
CA ILE A 97 4.39 -3.93 -10.36
C ILE A 97 3.00 -3.40 -10.71
N VAL A 98 2.34 -3.99 -11.72
CA VAL A 98 1.05 -3.48 -12.21
C VAL A 98 -0.04 -3.68 -11.17
N ALA A 99 -0.06 -4.81 -10.45
CA ALA A 99 -1.02 -5.04 -9.37
C ALA A 99 -0.83 -4.00 -8.26
N LEU A 100 0.40 -3.79 -7.76
CA LEU A 100 0.67 -2.82 -6.69
C LEU A 100 0.34 -1.38 -7.11
N SER A 101 0.56 -1.00 -8.38
CA SER A 101 0.12 0.29 -8.92
C SER A 101 -1.39 0.52 -8.78
N GLY A 102 -2.20 -0.54 -8.76
CA GLY A 102 -3.63 -0.47 -8.46
C GLY A 102 -3.97 0.15 -7.10
N GLY A 103 -3.02 0.19 -6.16
CA GLY A 103 -3.18 0.91 -4.89
C GLY A 103 -3.46 2.40 -5.06
N HIS A 104 -3.09 3.00 -6.20
CA HIS A 104 -3.45 4.38 -6.55
C HIS A 104 -4.96 4.59 -6.73
N THR A 105 -5.79 3.54 -6.77
CA THR A 105 -7.25 3.71 -6.70
C THR A 105 -7.69 4.48 -5.43
N LEU A 106 -6.87 4.41 -4.37
CA LEU A 106 -7.06 5.17 -3.14
C LEU A 106 -6.28 6.49 -3.14
N GLY A 107 -6.90 7.51 -2.52
CA GLY A 107 -6.25 8.77 -2.19
C GLY A 107 -6.01 9.69 -3.37
N ARG A 108 -5.00 10.56 -3.23
CA ARG A 108 -4.69 11.62 -4.19
C ARG A 108 -3.28 12.18 -4.04
N CYS A 109 -2.79 12.82 -5.08
CA CYS A 109 -1.61 13.67 -5.03
C CYS A 109 -1.91 15.04 -4.40
N HIS A 110 -0.91 15.52 -3.67
CA HIS A 110 -0.86 16.81 -2.99
C HIS A 110 0.36 17.59 -3.49
N LYS A 111 0.16 18.88 -3.85
CA LYS A 111 1.18 19.70 -4.52
C LYS A 111 2.41 19.89 -3.63
N GLU A 112 2.13 20.18 -2.37
CA GLU A 112 3.06 20.40 -1.29
C GLU A 112 3.93 19.16 -0.97
N HIS A 113 3.39 17.96 -1.21
CA HIS A 113 4.09 16.70 -0.89
C HIS A 113 4.90 16.17 -2.07
N SER A 114 4.35 16.26 -3.28
CA SER A 114 4.85 15.53 -4.45
C SER A 114 5.06 16.40 -5.70
N GLY A 115 4.60 17.65 -5.68
CA GLY A 115 4.52 18.51 -6.88
C GLY A 115 3.33 18.20 -7.79
N PHE A 116 2.59 17.11 -7.55
CA PHE A 116 1.43 16.67 -8.33
C PHE A 116 0.11 16.97 -7.61
N VAL A 117 -1.00 17.08 -8.36
CA VAL A 117 -2.34 17.37 -7.82
C VAL A 117 -3.40 16.55 -8.53
N GLY A 118 -4.27 15.89 -7.75
CA GLY A 118 -5.43 15.17 -8.30
C GLY A 118 -5.57 13.77 -7.70
N ALA A 119 -6.77 13.21 -7.76
CA ALA A 119 -7.01 11.79 -7.43
C ALA A 119 -6.89 10.94 -8.71
N TRP A 120 -6.55 9.66 -8.58
CA TRP A 120 -6.53 8.76 -9.74
C TRP A 120 -7.92 8.19 -10.05
N ALA A 121 -8.75 8.00 -9.02
CA ALA A 121 -10.11 7.48 -9.14
C ALA A 121 -11.14 8.53 -8.72
N SER A 122 -12.36 8.40 -9.25
CA SER A 122 -13.50 9.27 -8.90
C SER A 122 -14.02 9.02 -7.47
N ASN A 123 -13.70 7.86 -6.90
CA ASN A 123 -14.10 7.35 -5.59
C ASN A 123 -12.87 7.00 -4.74
N PRO A 124 -12.03 7.98 -4.33
CA PRO A 124 -10.68 7.76 -3.78
C PRO A 124 -10.64 7.13 -2.37
N LEU A 125 -11.76 6.63 -1.85
CA LEU A 125 -11.88 5.96 -0.56
C LEU A 125 -12.37 4.50 -0.68
N ILE A 126 -12.59 4.03 -1.92
CA ILE A 126 -13.03 2.67 -2.20
C ILE A 126 -11.90 1.95 -2.93
N PHE A 127 -11.50 0.79 -2.42
CA PHE A 127 -10.50 -0.04 -3.05
C PHE A 127 -11.18 -0.96 -4.07
N ASP A 128 -11.01 -0.64 -5.34
CA ASP A 128 -11.61 -1.32 -6.49
C ASP A 128 -10.65 -1.26 -7.70
N ASN A 129 -11.06 -1.76 -8.87
CA ASN A 129 -10.24 -1.68 -10.09
C ASN A 129 -10.40 -0.37 -10.89
N THR A 130 -10.98 0.69 -10.30
CA THR A 130 -11.24 1.97 -11.01
C THR A 130 -9.97 2.61 -11.53
N TYR A 131 -8.85 2.51 -10.82
CA TYR A 131 -7.54 2.96 -11.31
C TYR A 131 -7.22 2.48 -12.74
N PHE A 132 -7.38 1.19 -13.03
CA PHE A 132 -7.05 0.63 -14.35
C PHE A 132 -8.06 1.06 -15.41
N LYS A 133 -9.35 1.14 -15.06
CA LYS A 133 -10.42 1.64 -15.94
C LYS A 133 -10.16 3.09 -16.34
N GLU A 134 -9.80 3.93 -15.36
CA GLU A 134 -9.46 5.33 -15.58
C GLU A 134 -8.22 5.47 -16.45
N LEU A 135 -7.17 4.68 -16.17
CA LEU A 135 -5.94 4.65 -16.95
C LEU A 135 -6.19 4.36 -18.43
N LEU A 136 -6.98 3.33 -18.75
CA LEU A 136 -7.32 2.95 -20.13
C LEU A 136 -8.23 3.96 -20.84
N SER A 137 -9.06 4.69 -20.08
CA SER A 137 -10.01 5.67 -20.65
C SER A 137 -9.37 7.01 -21.03
N GLY A 138 -8.09 7.21 -20.70
CA GLY A 138 -7.34 8.43 -20.99
C GLY A 138 -7.50 9.51 -19.93
N GLU A 139 -6.88 10.66 -20.17
CA GLU A 139 -6.89 11.79 -19.21
C GLU A 139 -8.27 12.45 -19.12
N LYS A 140 -8.70 12.72 -17.89
CA LYS A 140 -9.97 13.39 -17.58
C LYS A 140 -9.73 14.58 -16.67
N GLU A 141 -10.55 15.61 -16.82
CA GLU A 141 -10.51 16.77 -15.93
C GLU A 141 -10.77 16.33 -14.48
N GLY A 142 -9.92 16.79 -13.55
CA GLY A 142 -10.01 16.47 -12.12
C GLY A 142 -9.33 15.18 -11.69
N LEU A 143 -8.93 14.30 -12.62
CA LEU A 143 -8.15 13.10 -12.34
C LEU A 143 -6.70 13.25 -12.78
N ILE A 144 -5.80 12.51 -12.14
CA ILE A 144 -4.37 12.49 -12.48
C ILE A 144 -3.94 11.11 -13.00
N GLN A 145 -3.01 11.13 -13.94
CA GLN A 145 -2.18 9.97 -14.31
C GLN A 145 -0.73 10.45 -14.31
N LEU A 146 0.09 9.94 -13.40
CA LEU A 146 1.51 10.26 -13.34
C LEU A 146 2.24 9.72 -14.57
N PRO A 147 3.42 10.25 -14.93
CA PRO A 147 4.25 9.68 -16.00
C PRO A 147 4.53 8.18 -15.81
N SER A 148 4.76 7.75 -14.56
CA SER A 148 4.91 6.34 -14.18
C SER A 148 3.64 5.50 -14.38
N ASP A 149 2.44 6.04 -14.13
CA ASP A 149 1.17 5.34 -14.42
C ASP A 149 1.00 5.14 -15.93
N LYS A 150 1.26 6.20 -16.72
CA LYS A 150 1.19 6.13 -18.19
C LYS A 150 2.20 5.16 -18.80
N ALA A 151 3.33 4.94 -18.12
CA ALA A 151 4.33 3.97 -18.55
C ALA A 151 3.78 2.54 -18.57
N LEU A 152 2.79 2.22 -17.71
CA LEU A 152 2.12 0.92 -17.69
C LEU A 152 1.34 0.64 -18.99
N LEU A 153 0.90 1.68 -19.70
CA LEU A 153 0.21 1.55 -21.00
C LEU A 153 1.16 1.45 -22.20
N SER A 154 2.39 1.96 -22.04
CA SER A 154 3.38 2.07 -23.10
C SER A 154 4.22 0.78 -23.23
N ASP A 155 4.36 0.04 -22.13
CA ASP A 155 5.03 -1.25 -22.10
C ASP A 155 4.04 -2.38 -22.38
N PRO A 156 4.24 -3.22 -23.43
CA PRO A 156 3.28 -4.28 -23.78
C PRO A 156 3.06 -5.32 -22.69
N ALA A 157 4.09 -5.66 -21.90
CA ALA A 157 3.95 -6.64 -20.83
C ALA A 157 3.09 -6.07 -19.70
N PHE A 158 3.35 -4.83 -19.29
CA PHE A 158 2.52 -4.15 -18.29
C PHE A 158 1.08 -3.94 -18.77
N ARG A 159 0.91 -3.49 -20.02
CA ARG A 159 -0.40 -3.21 -20.59
C ARG A 159 -1.32 -4.43 -20.55
N SER A 160 -0.78 -5.63 -20.78
CA SER A 160 -1.57 -6.86 -20.70
C SER A 160 -2.20 -7.07 -19.32
N PHE A 161 -1.50 -6.71 -18.24
CA PHE A 161 -2.04 -6.76 -16.88
C PHE A 161 -3.01 -5.62 -16.60
N VAL A 162 -2.74 -4.41 -17.12
CA VAL A 162 -3.68 -3.27 -17.00
C VAL A 162 -5.03 -3.61 -17.63
N GLU A 163 -5.03 -4.17 -18.84
CA GLU A 163 -6.25 -4.58 -19.55
C GLU A 163 -6.96 -5.73 -18.82
N LYS A 164 -6.21 -6.71 -18.30
CA LYS A 164 -6.75 -7.78 -17.45
C LYS A 164 -7.46 -7.21 -16.22
N TYR A 165 -6.80 -6.37 -15.44
CA TYR A 165 -7.33 -5.85 -14.18
C TYR A 165 -8.48 -4.88 -14.36
N ALA A 166 -8.49 -4.10 -15.44
CA ALA A 166 -9.64 -3.25 -15.78
C ALA A 166 -10.90 -4.05 -16.13
N ALA A 167 -10.73 -5.23 -16.75
CA ALA A 167 -11.83 -6.11 -17.16
C ALA A 167 -12.32 -7.03 -16.04
N ASP A 168 -11.44 -7.40 -15.11
CA ASP A 168 -11.69 -8.40 -14.08
C ASP A 168 -11.13 -7.94 -12.72
N GLU A 169 -12.04 -7.48 -11.85
CA GLU A 169 -11.72 -7.00 -10.51
C GLU A 169 -11.30 -8.14 -9.57
N ASP A 170 -11.90 -9.31 -9.68
CA ASP A 170 -11.53 -10.47 -8.86
C ASP A 170 -10.10 -10.90 -9.18
N ALA A 171 -9.72 -10.87 -10.46
CA ALA A 171 -8.35 -11.17 -10.87
C ALA A 171 -7.36 -10.09 -10.40
N PHE A 172 -7.76 -8.82 -10.37
CA PHE A 172 -6.97 -7.75 -9.74
C PHE A 172 -6.78 -8.01 -8.25
N PHE A 173 -7.85 -8.30 -7.52
CA PHE A 173 -7.80 -8.53 -6.08
C PHE A 173 -6.92 -9.73 -5.73
N ALA A 174 -7.04 -10.84 -6.46
CA ALA A 174 -6.21 -12.01 -6.25
C ALA A 174 -4.71 -11.70 -6.44
N ASP A 175 -4.36 -11.01 -7.54
CA ASP A 175 -2.96 -10.65 -7.80
C ASP A 175 -2.46 -9.54 -6.86
N TYR A 176 -3.32 -8.61 -6.42
CA TYR A 176 -3.00 -7.59 -5.42
C TYR A 176 -2.67 -8.22 -4.08
N THR A 177 -3.48 -9.18 -3.61
CA THR A 177 -3.21 -9.91 -2.36
C THR A 177 -1.85 -10.59 -2.39
N GLU A 178 -1.53 -11.30 -3.48
CA GLU A 178 -0.23 -11.97 -3.62
C GLU A 178 0.92 -10.95 -3.65
N SER A 179 0.77 -9.88 -4.42
CA SER A 179 1.81 -8.86 -4.61
C SER A 179 2.06 -8.04 -3.34
N HIS A 180 1.00 -7.66 -2.63
CA HIS A 180 1.08 -6.94 -1.37
C HIS A 180 1.68 -7.84 -0.28
N LEU A 181 1.35 -9.13 -0.24
CA LEU A 181 1.98 -10.07 0.68
C LEU A 181 3.50 -10.12 0.45
N LYS A 182 3.94 -10.34 -0.81
CA LYS A 182 5.37 -10.32 -1.17
C LYS A 182 6.06 -9.02 -0.74
N LEU A 183 5.44 -7.87 -1.03
CA LEU A 183 5.97 -6.56 -0.66
C LEU A 183 6.12 -6.42 0.86
N SER A 184 5.11 -6.85 1.62
CA SER A 184 5.09 -6.76 3.09
C SER A 184 6.14 -7.65 3.76
N GLU A 185 6.60 -8.71 3.09
CA GLU A 185 7.51 -9.74 3.60
C GLU A 185 8.93 -9.65 3.03
N LEU A 186 9.25 -8.60 2.26
CA LEU A 186 10.60 -8.39 1.74
C LEU A 186 11.65 -8.42 2.86
N GLY A 187 12.57 -9.39 2.77
CA GLY A 187 13.65 -9.60 3.74
C GLY A 187 13.22 -10.19 5.08
N PHE A 188 11.96 -10.62 5.23
CA PHE A 188 11.43 -11.28 6.44
C PHE A 188 11.42 -12.82 6.31
N ALA A 189 11.23 -13.35 5.11
CA ALA A 189 10.98 -14.78 4.89
C ALA A 189 12.26 -15.64 4.90
N ASP A 190 12.65 -16.09 6.09
CA ASP A 190 13.38 -17.37 6.31
C ASP A 190 12.91 -18.13 7.57
N ALA A 191 11.89 -17.63 8.29
CA ALA A 191 11.32 -18.31 9.45
C ALA A 191 10.08 -19.11 9.04
N SER A 192 10.14 -20.43 9.23
CA SER A 192 9.02 -21.38 9.12
C SER A 192 7.71 -20.78 9.66
N ILE A 193 6.73 -20.58 8.79
CA ILE A 193 5.43 -20.02 9.11
C ILE A 193 4.71 -20.96 10.09
N ASP A 194 4.65 -20.58 11.36
CA ASP A 194 3.71 -21.15 12.32
C ASP A 194 2.34 -20.47 12.11
N THR A 195 1.50 -21.12 11.30
CA THR A 195 0.14 -20.65 10.94
C THR A 195 -0.79 -20.51 12.15
N SER A 196 -0.44 -21.08 13.32
CA SER A 196 -1.26 -20.97 14.53
C SER A 196 -1.30 -19.55 15.11
N ARG A 197 -0.28 -18.71 14.86
CA ARG A 197 -0.22 -17.31 15.32
C ARG A 197 -1.12 -16.37 14.51
N SER A 198 -1.41 -16.70 13.25
CA SER A 198 -2.26 -15.89 12.36
C SER A 198 -3.72 -15.81 12.87
N ILE A 199 -4.25 -16.92 13.40
CA ILE A 199 -5.64 -17.01 13.89
C ILE A 199 -5.88 -16.16 15.14
N TYR A 200 -4.94 -16.17 16.10
CA TYR A 200 -5.07 -15.37 17.33
C TYR A 200 -5.02 -13.86 17.05
N PHE A 201 -4.25 -13.46 16.05
CA PHE A 201 -4.18 -12.08 15.62
C PHE A 201 -5.48 -11.66 14.94
N MET A 202 -6.05 -12.50 14.07
CA MET A 202 -7.35 -12.24 13.44
C MET A 202 -8.50 -12.10 14.46
N ILE A 203 -8.48 -12.88 15.55
CA ILE A 203 -9.44 -12.76 16.67
C ILE A 203 -9.24 -11.44 17.42
N PHE A 204 -7.99 -11.04 17.65
CA PHE A 204 -7.66 -9.74 18.24
C PHE A 204 -8.12 -8.57 17.35
N PHE A 205 -7.95 -8.70 16.02
CA PHE A 205 -8.42 -7.76 15.00
C PHE A 205 -9.93 -7.56 15.02
N LYS A 206 -10.68 -8.66 15.01
CA LYS A 206 -12.14 -8.61 15.14
C LYS A 206 -12.58 -7.97 16.46
N LYS A 207 -11.75 -8.02 17.50
CA LYS A 207 -12.02 -7.40 18.80
C LYS A 207 -11.74 -5.88 18.79
N ILE A 208 -10.69 -5.42 18.11
CA ILE A 208 -10.42 -3.98 17.89
C ILE A 208 -11.55 -3.36 17.06
N LYS A 209 -11.91 -3.97 15.93
CA LYS A 209 -13.01 -3.51 15.05
C LYS A 209 -14.36 -3.44 15.79
N LYS A 210 -14.57 -4.30 16.79
CA LYS A 210 -15.77 -4.30 17.64
C LYS A 210 -15.72 -3.22 18.73
N GLN A 211 -14.55 -2.84 19.23
CA GLN A 211 -14.41 -1.77 20.23
C GLN A 211 -14.66 -0.38 19.62
N GLU A 212 -14.22 -0.13 18.38
CA GLU A 212 -14.50 1.13 17.68
C GLU A 212 -16.00 1.33 17.40
N ASN A 213 -16.71 0.28 16.99
CA ASN A 213 -18.17 0.34 16.81
C ASN A 213 -18.93 0.61 18.12
N SER A 214 -18.38 0.27 19.29
CA SER A 214 -19.02 0.60 20.58
C SER A 214 -18.80 2.05 21.01
N LEU A 215 -17.67 2.65 20.62
CA LEU A 215 -17.36 4.05 20.95
C LEU A 215 -18.09 5.04 20.00
N ALA A 216 -18.47 4.62 18.80
CA ALA A 216 -19.29 5.41 17.90
C ALA A 216 -20.75 5.53 18.36
N ASP A 217 -21.30 4.48 18.99
CA ASP A 217 -22.70 4.43 19.45
C ASP A 217 -22.93 5.30 20.70
N ASP A 218 -21.94 5.39 21.60
CA ASP A 218 -22.00 6.23 22.80
C ASP A 218 -21.83 7.74 22.51
N SER A 219 -21.51 8.13 21.27
CA SER A 219 -21.39 9.54 20.85
C SER A 219 -22.71 10.12 20.29
N LEU A 220 -23.76 9.30 20.22
CA LEU A 220 -25.10 9.67 19.76
C LEU A 220 -26.19 9.48 20.83
N ALA A 221 -25.81 9.29 22.10
CA ALA A 221 -26.72 9.19 23.24
C ALA A 221 -26.62 10.41 24.18
#